data_AF-A0A2G8YE22-F1
#
_entry.id   AF-A0A2G8YE22-F1
#
_cell.length_a   1.000
_cell.length_b   1.000
_cell.length_c   1.000
_cell.angle_alpha   90.00
_cell.angle_beta   90.00
_cell.angle_gamma   90.00
#
_symmetry.space_group_name_H-M   'P 1'
#
loop_
_entity.id
_entity.type
_entity.pdbx_description
1 polymer ?
#
loop_
_entity_poly.entity_id
_entity_poly.type
_entity_poly.pdbx_seq_one_letter_code
_entity_poly.pdbx_strand_id
1 'polypeptide(L)'
;MRLFHTIACLAVCCCPAFAAKARSKHMVRERVAEQEIFAQTGSVEESLFHKPEFNVLLKNRYQETGLKDFISRLLEHHGALATGKHDAAQKAHQELLNFHNSQYFGEIQVGTPPVSFIVVFDTGSSNLWIPASECKQGGCVPHTRFDPKTSSTYLPINAGAGEPAIAFIQYGTGACVLRMAKDTVSIGGIRVQNQTLGLALQESVHPFADLPFDGLVGLGFPDVAGEEGLPPDALPLVDSMMKQKLLKRNAFAVYMSEDLNQPGEITFGSVNPRHTFEGHKPQWFPVISLDYWEVGVHGLRLNRKSLGFCERTRCKAAVDTGSSLITGPSKVINPLLKSLNVAEDCSNKGNLPTVTFILEDTAGRLVKFPLKPSDYLVEEVDSQGRLVTCVAGFIPMDVPAPRGPLFVLGNSFIRKFYTIFDRDHMMVGFMRANHNGSGPSMKESSGSSTSIYWAALLGVMSLCVRATV
;
A
#
# COMPACT_ATOMS: atom_id res chain seq x y z
N MET A 1 65.59 14.50 30.06
CA MET A 1 64.62 13.50 29.57
C MET A 1 63.41 13.55 30.46
N ARG A 2 62.20 13.89 30.03
CA ARG A 2 61.62 14.67 28.91
C ARG A 2 60.12 14.35 29.01
N LEU A 3 59.30 15.33 29.41
CA LEU A 3 58.60 16.32 28.57
C LEU A 3 57.27 15.75 28.01
N PHE A 4 56.09 16.15 28.51
CA PHE A 4 55.31 17.41 28.27
C PHE A 4 54.32 17.21 27.09
N HIS A 5 53.12 17.79 26.99
CA HIS A 5 52.29 18.78 27.71
C HIS A 5 50.84 18.63 27.14
N THR A 6 49.73 18.71 27.90
CA THR A 6 48.98 19.90 28.41
C THR A 6 48.44 20.81 27.29
N ILE A 7 47.13 21.10 27.18
CA ILE A 7 46.34 22.22 27.80
C ILE A 7 44.87 22.05 27.27
N ALA A 8 43.79 21.86 28.07
CA ALA A 8 43.00 22.80 28.89
C ALA A 8 42.38 23.98 28.07
N CYS A 9 41.16 24.50 28.22
CA CYS A 9 40.10 24.46 29.23
C CYS A 9 38.88 25.27 28.69
N LEU A 10 37.65 24.96 29.18
CA LEU A 10 36.59 25.87 29.71
C LEU A 10 36.11 27.09 28.88
N ALA A 11 34.85 27.55 28.87
CA ALA A 11 33.65 27.25 29.65
C ALA A 11 32.42 27.99 29.05
N VAL A 12 31.23 27.39 29.26
CA VAL A 12 29.96 27.98 29.77
C VAL A 12 29.64 29.46 29.48
N CYS A 13 28.49 29.74 28.83
CA CYS A 13 27.34 30.42 29.48
C CYS A 13 26.09 30.54 28.58
N CYS A 14 24.94 30.66 29.25
CA CYS A 14 23.55 30.56 28.78
C CYS A 14 22.93 31.86 28.19
N CYS A 15 21.96 31.69 27.27
CA CYS A 15 20.66 32.42 27.03
C CYS A 15 20.61 33.98 26.94
N PRO A 16 19.53 34.65 26.43
CA PRO A 16 18.21 34.17 25.96
C PRO A 16 17.70 34.78 24.61
N ALA A 17 16.45 34.44 24.27
CA ALA A 17 15.61 34.79 23.13
C ALA A 17 15.49 36.27 22.71
N PHE A 18 15.15 36.53 21.44
CA PHE A 18 14.14 37.54 21.03
C PHE A 18 13.62 37.28 19.60
N ALA A 19 12.30 37.41 19.44
CA ALA A 19 11.56 37.35 18.18
C ALA A 19 11.54 38.72 17.48
N ALA A 20 11.52 38.77 16.14
CA ALA A 20 10.96 39.90 15.39
C ALA A 20 10.50 39.49 13.98
N LYS A 21 9.30 39.96 13.64
CA LYS A 21 8.55 39.84 12.39
C LYS A 21 9.01 40.88 11.34
N ALA A 22 8.78 40.53 10.07
CA ALA A 22 8.17 41.37 9.00
C ALA A 22 9.01 41.88 7.80
N ARG A 23 8.45 41.54 6.62
CA ARG A 23 8.21 42.35 5.39
C ARG A 23 9.27 42.42 4.26
N SER A 24 8.96 41.65 3.21
CA SER A 24 8.76 42.01 1.77
C SER A 24 9.14 43.43 1.31
N LYS A 25 10.02 43.54 0.29
CA LYS A 25 9.68 43.96 -1.11
C LYS A 25 10.92 44.11 -2.04
N HIS A 26 10.77 43.55 -3.25
CA HIS A 26 11.26 43.94 -4.59
C HIS A 26 12.75 44.02 -5.00
N MET A 27 13.12 43.20 -6.00
CA MET A 27 13.54 43.56 -7.39
C MET A 27 14.12 42.29 -8.08
N VAL A 28 13.42 41.56 -8.96
CA VAL A 28 13.33 41.71 -10.44
C VAL A 28 14.57 42.30 -11.13
N ARG A 29 15.47 41.43 -11.61
CA ARG A 29 15.93 41.23 -13.02
C ARG A 29 17.35 40.66 -13.03
N GLU A 30 17.51 39.45 -13.56
CA GLU A 30 18.36 39.18 -14.73
C GLU A 30 18.00 37.80 -15.30
N ARG A 31 17.59 37.80 -16.58
CA ARG A 31 17.40 36.61 -17.41
C ARG A 31 18.73 36.28 -18.08
N VAL A 32 18.80 35.04 -18.56
CA VAL A 32 19.71 34.47 -19.56
C VAL A 32 20.71 33.48 -18.95
N ALA A 33 20.24 32.24 -18.76
CA ALA A 33 20.98 30.99 -18.92
C ALA A 33 19.98 29.82 -18.90
N GLU A 34 19.11 29.73 -19.90
CA GLU A 34 17.99 28.76 -19.95
C GLU A 34 18.11 27.79 -21.14
N GLN A 35 19.33 27.49 -21.61
CA GLN A 35 19.55 26.56 -22.73
C GLN A 35 20.63 25.48 -22.53
N GLU A 36 21.11 25.24 -21.30
CA GLU A 36 22.13 24.20 -21.04
C GLU A 36 21.73 23.12 -20.01
N ILE A 37 20.44 22.96 -19.69
CA ILE A 37 19.98 21.91 -18.74
C ILE A 37 19.77 20.54 -19.42
N PHE A 38 19.77 20.47 -20.76
CA PHE A 38 19.48 19.22 -21.49
C PHE A 38 20.71 18.32 -21.78
N ALA A 39 21.90 18.66 -21.28
CA ALA A 39 23.15 17.94 -21.58
C ALA A 39 23.93 17.45 -20.34
N GLN A 40 23.35 17.52 -19.13
CA GLN A 40 24.00 17.06 -17.89
C GLN A 40 23.20 15.98 -17.15
N THR A 41 22.38 15.20 -17.85
CA THR A 41 21.61 14.09 -17.25
C THR A 41 22.47 12.91 -16.77
N GLY A 42 23.78 12.91 -17.04
CA GLY A 42 24.69 11.84 -16.60
C GLY A 42 25.22 11.98 -15.16
N SER A 43 25.22 13.17 -14.56
CA SER A 43 25.80 13.40 -13.22
C SER A 43 24.77 13.59 -12.10
N VAL A 44 23.49 13.72 -12.45
CA VAL A 44 22.39 13.87 -11.49
C VAL A 44 21.89 12.50 -10.96
N GLU A 45 22.09 11.42 -11.74
CA GLU A 45 21.83 10.04 -11.29
C GLU A 45 22.68 9.62 -10.07
N GLU A 46 23.88 10.18 -9.88
CA GLU A 46 24.73 9.81 -8.73
C GLU A 46 24.46 10.67 -7.47
N SER A 47 23.92 11.88 -7.62
CA SER A 47 23.76 12.80 -6.47
C SER A 47 22.39 12.72 -5.79
N LEU A 48 21.33 12.34 -6.51
CA LEU A 48 19.98 12.15 -5.94
C LEU A 48 19.78 10.74 -5.39
N PHE A 49 20.45 9.74 -5.95
CA PHE A 49 20.30 8.33 -5.58
C PHE A 49 21.49 7.86 -4.72
N HIS A 50 21.59 8.40 -3.50
CA HIS A 50 22.56 7.88 -2.54
C HIS A 50 22.20 6.42 -2.24
N LYS A 51 23.11 5.47 -2.56
CA LYS A 51 22.98 4.06 -2.17
C LYS A 51 23.00 3.98 -0.65
N PRO A 52 21.90 3.63 0.04
CA PRO A 52 22.05 3.20 1.41
C PRO A 52 22.79 1.86 1.41
N GLU A 53 23.76 1.68 2.30
CA GLU A 53 24.46 0.40 2.52
C GLU A 53 23.52 -0.62 3.18
N PHE A 54 22.47 -1.03 2.48
CA PHE A 54 21.67 -2.19 2.83
C PHE A 54 22.13 -3.38 1.99
N ASN A 55 23.22 -4.03 2.42
CA ASN A 55 23.63 -5.36 1.93
C ASN A 55 22.73 -6.45 2.54
N VAL A 56 21.42 -6.31 2.41
CA VAL A 56 20.52 -7.47 2.42
C VAL A 56 20.42 -7.84 0.95
N LEU A 57 20.86 -9.05 0.59
CA LEU A 57 20.89 -9.59 -0.77
C LEU A 57 19.47 -9.69 -1.37
N LEU A 58 18.88 -8.55 -1.75
CA LEU A 58 17.68 -8.48 -2.59
C LEU A 58 17.97 -8.95 -4.03
N LYS A 59 19.25 -9.04 -4.41
CA LYS A 59 19.70 -9.45 -5.74
C LYS A 59 19.22 -10.83 -6.19
N ASN A 60 18.78 -11.69 -5.27
CA ASN A 60 18.33 -13.04 -5.61
C ASN A 60 16.81 -13.24 -5.51
N ARG A 61 16.04 -12.26 -5.01
CA ARG A 61 14.61 -12.49 -4.72
C ARG A 61 13.72 -12.52 -5.97
N TYR A 62 14.14 -11.87 -7.05
CA TYR A 62 13.28 -11.61 -8.21
C TYR A 62 13.81 -12.16 -9.55
N GLN A 63 15.08 -12.56 -9.63
CA GLN A 63 15.70 -12.96 -10.90
C GLN A 63 15.49 -14.44 -11.26
N GLU A 64 15.20 -15.33 -10.30
CA GLU A 64 15.10 -16.79 -10.53
C GLU A 64 13.70 -17.39 -10.25
N THR A 65 12.67 -16.58 -9.96
CA THR A 65 11.44 -17.04 -9.29
C THR A 65 10.23 -17.32 -10.19
N GLY A 66 10.39 -17.43 -11.52
CA GLY A 66 9.24 -17.67 -12.41
C GLY A 66 8.34 -16.43 -12.57
N LEU A 67 8.92 -15.23 -12.44
CA LEU A 67 8.25 -13.94 -12.64
C LEU A 67 7.45 -13.87 -13.95
N LYS A 68 8.01 -14.42 -15.03
CA LYS A 68 7.33 -14.50 -16.34
C LYS A 68 6.08 -15.38 -16.30
N ASP A 69 6.12 -16.51 -15.60
CA ASP A 69 4.97 -17.39 -15.42
C ASP A 69 3.92 -16.74 -14.51
N PHE A 70 4.36 -16.02 -13.48
CA PHE A 70 3.48 -15.21 -12.62
C PHE A 70 2.75 -14.12 -13.43
N ILE A 71 3.47 -13.34 -14.23
CA ILE A 71 2.88 -12.31 -15.11
C ILE A 71 1.95 -12.95 -16.14
N SER A 72 2.29 -14.11 -16.70
CA SER A 72 1.42 -14.81 -17.66
C SER A 72 0.12 -15.27 -17.01
N ARG A 73 0.20 -15.91 -15.83
CA ARG A 73 -0.99 -16.31 -15.04
C ARG A 73 -1.82 -15.10 -14.62
N LEU A 74 -1.18 -13.99 -14.30
CA LEU A 74 -1.85 -12.72 -13.98
C LEU A 74 -2.68 -12.22 -15.17
N LEU A 75 -2.07 -12.12 -16.35
CA LEU A 75 -2.76 -11.66 -17.56
C LEU A 75 -3.89 -12.61 -17.97
N GLU A 76 -3.70 -13.93 -17.84
CA GLU A 76 -4.74 -14.93 -18.10
C GLU A 76 -5.93 -14.80 -17.13
N HIS A 77 -5.64 -14.70 -15.83
CA HIS A 77 -6.65 -14.58 -14.78
C HIS A 77 -7.50 -13.32 -14.96
N HIS A 78 -6.85 -12.18 -15.22
CA HIS A 78 -7.55 -10.91 -15.45
C HIS A 78 -8.31 -10.89 -16.78
N GLY A 79 -7.78 -11.51 -17.84
CA GLY A 79 -8.51 -11.72 -19.09
C GLY A 79 -9.79 -12.55 -18.93
N ALA A 80 -9.75 -13.57 -18.07
CA ALA A 80 -10.93 -14.35 -17.71
C ALA A 80 -11.97 -13.53 -16.94
N LEU A 81 -11.54 -12.70 -15.98
CA LEU A 81 -12.43 -11.79 -15.24
C LEU A 81 -13.09 -10.74 -16.14
N ALA A 82 -12.36 -10.21 -17.14
CA ALA A 82 -12.88 -9.23 -18.09
C ALA A 82 -13.93 -9.81 -19.06
N THR A 83 -13.92 -11.12 -19.30
CA THR A 83 -14.85 -11.81 -20.22
C THR A 83 -16.04 -12.47 -19.50
N GLY A 84 -15.99 -12.60 -18.18
CA GLY A 84 -17.06 -13.17 -17.35
C GLY A 84 -18.25 -12.21 -17.13
N LYS A 85 -19.48 -12.69 -17.32
CA LYS A 85 -20.70 -12.01 -16.85
C LYS A 85 -20.81 -12.15 -15.32
N HIS A 86 -20.05 -11.35 -14.57
CA HIS A 86 -20.26 -11.23 -13.12
C HIS A 86 -21.41 -10.27 -12.83
N ASP A 87 -22.29 -10.68 -11.92
CA ASP A 87 -23.51 -9.95 -11.58
C ASP A 87 -23.18 -8.54 -11.08
N ALA A 88 -23.91 -7.55 -11.60
CA ALA A 88 -23.65 -6.12 -11.42
C ALA A 88 -23.78 -5.63 -9.96
N ALA A 89 -24.12 -6.51 -9.01
CA ALA A 89 -24.28 -6.23 -7.59
C ALA A 89 -22.96 -6.32 -6.79
N GLN A 90 -21.87 -6.82 -7.38
CA GLN A 90 -20.57 -7.06 -6.70
C GLN A 90 -19.49 -6.01 -7.03
N LYS A 91 -19.91 -4.78 -7.33
CA LYS A 91 -19.04 -3.68 -7.78
C LYS A 91 -18.44 -2.92 -6.59
N ALA A 92 -17.34 -3.42 -6.02
CA ALA A 92 -16.34 -2.65 -5.27
C ALA A 92 -15.19 -3.53 -4.70
N HIS A 93 -14.87 -4.66 -5.34
CA HIS A 93 -13.79 -5.54 -4.88
C HIS A 93 -12.76 -5.75 -5.99
N GLN A 94 -11.50 -5.92 -5.60
CA GLN A 94 -10.39 -6.18 -6.48
C GLN A 94 -9.58 -7.33 -5.88
N GLU A 95 -9.39 -8.38 -6.66
CA GLU A 95 -8.51 -9.48 -6.27
C GLU A 95 -7.05 -9.02 -6.28
N LEU A 96 -6.29 -9.54 -5.33
CA LEU A 96 -4.89 -9.24 -5.13
C LEU A 96 -4.05 -10.48 -5.39
N LEU A 97 -3.29 -10.49 -6.48
CA LEU A 97 -2.34 -11.56 -6.72
C LEU A 97 -1.27 -11.62 -5.65
N ASN A 98 -1.04 -12.83 -5.16
CA ASN A 98 -0.07 -13.13 -4.14
C ASN A 98 1.31 -13.40 -4.76
N PHE A 99 2.24 -12.47 -4.58
CA PHE A 99 3.62 -12.65 -5.01
C PHE A 99 4.48 -13.14 -3.84
N HIS A 100 4.59 -14.47 -3.73
CA HIS A 100 5.42 -15.17 -2.75
C HIS A 100 5.18 -14.74 -1.29
N ASN A 101 3.94 -14.40 -0.93
CA ASN A 101 3.58 -13.87 0.40
C ASN A 101 4.36 -12.60 0.80
N SER A 102 5.06 -11.96 -0.14
CA SER A 102 5.88 -10.77 0.07
C SER A 102 5.13 -9.53 -0.36
N GLN A 103 4.52 -9.55 -1.55
CA GLN A 103 3.76 -8.42 -2.09
C GLN A 103 2.44 -8.89 -2.68
N TYR A 104 1.47 -7.98 -2.74
CA TYR A 104 0.14 -8.25 -3.24
C TYR A 104 -0.24 -7.17 -4.25
N PHE A 105 -0.61 -7.58 -5.46
CA PHE A 105 -0.88 -6.66 -6.57
C PHE A 105 -2.31 -6.80 -7.04
N GLY A 106 -2.97 -5.71 -7.38
CA GLY A 106 -4.24 -5.79 -8.10
C GLY A 106 -4.21 -4.98 -9.38
N GLU A 107 -5.34 -4.92 -10.06
CA GLU A 107 -5.48 -4.15 -11.29
C GLU A 107 -6.27 -2.86 -11.05
N ILE A 108 -5.85 -1.80 -11.72
CA ILE A 108 -6.66 -0.61 -11.99
C ILE A 108 -6.71 -0.34 -13.48
N GLN A 109 -7.70 0.43 -13.91
CA GLN A 109 -7.80 0.92 -15.27
C GLN A 109 -7.72 2.44 -15.30
N VAL A 110 -6.95 3.01 -16.22
CA VAL A 110 -6.76 4.46 -16.34
C VAL A 110 -7.08 4.91 -17.77
N GLY A 111 -7.78 6.03 -17.90
CA GLY A 111 -8.08 6.67 -19.18
C GLY A 111 -9.41 6.27 -19.82
N THR A 112 -9.70 6.91 -20.96
CA THR A 112 -10.85 6.59 -21.82
C THR A 112 -10.42 6.58 -23.29
N PRO A 113 -10.29 5.41 -23.95
CA PRO A 113 -10.59 4.06 -23.45
C PRO A 113 -9.66 3.62 -22.29
N PRO A 114 -10.14 2.72 -21.40
CA PRO A 114 -9.36 2.27 -20.25
C PRO A 114 -8.14 1.43 -20.66
N VAL A 115 -7.02 1.68 -20.01
CA VAL A 115 -5.79 0.87 -20.07
C VAL A 115 -5.55 0.26 -18.69
N SER A 116 -5.33 -1.06 -18.61
CA SER A 116 -5.08 -1.77 -17.36
C SER A 116 -3.64 -1.61 -16.89
N PHE A 117 -3.46 -1.47 -15.58
CA PHE A 117 -2.17 -1.40 -14.90
C PHE A 117 -2.21 -2.29 -13.65
N ILE A 118 -1.12 -3.00 -13.42
CA ILE A 118 -0.90 -3.80 -12.21
C ILE A 118 -0.25 -2.90 -11.17
N VAL A 119 -0.86 -2.83 -9.98
CA VAL A 119 -0.45 -1.88 -8.95
C VAL A 119 -0.36 -2.50 -7.57
N VAL A 120 0.53 -1.96 -6.75
CA VAL A 120 0.51 -2.16 -5.30
C VAL A 120 -0.52 -1.20 -4.69
N PHE A 121 -1.42 -1.74 -3.86
CA PHE A 121 -2.26 -0.92 -2.99
C PHE A 121 -1.52 -0.68 -1.68
N ASP A 122 -1.09 0.57 -1.47
CA ASP A 122 -0.12 0.92 -0.45
C ASP A 122 -0.73 1.87 0.59
N THR A 123 -0.96 1.40 1.81
CA THR A 123 -1.42 2.25 2.92
C THR A 123 -0.30 3.07 3.57
N GLY A 124 0.96 2.84 3.20
CA GLY A 124 2.14 3.61 3.60
C GLY A 124 2.39 4.88 2.78
N SER A 125 1.65 5.10 1.68
CA SER A 125 1.74 6.32 0.86
C SER A 125 0.36 6.79 0.39
N SER A 126 0.30 7.96 -0.25
CA SER A 126 -0.96 8.64 -0.58
C SER A 126 -1.15 8.92 -2.07
N ASN A 127 -0.11 8.74 -2.88
CA ASN A 127 -0.13 9.11 -4.29
C ASN A 127 -0.51 7.92 -5.17
N LEU A 128 -1.32 8.16 -6.20
CA LEU A 128 -1.48 7.23 -7.32
C LEU A 128 -0.48 7.61 -8.41
N TRP A 129 0.33 6.67 -8.89
CA TRP A 129 1.18 6.91 -10.05
C TRP A 129 1.33 5.66 -10.92
N ILE A 130 1.54 5.91 -12.20
CA ILE A 130 1.79 4.89 -13.23
C ILE A 130 2.88 5.37 -14.21
N PRO A 131 3.57 4.46 -14.92
CA PRO A 131 4.59 4.82 -15.87
C PRO A 131 4.04 5.62 -17.06
N ALA A 132 4.71 6.70 -17.46
CA ALA A 132 4.35 7.47 -18.65
C ALA A 132 4.93 6.84 -19.93
N SER A 133 4.27 7.04 -21.06
CA SER A 133 4.79 6.65 -22.39
C SER A 133 6.16 7.28 -22.69
N GLU A 134 6.43 8.44 -22.11
CA GLU A 134 7.66 9.23 -22.21
C GLU A 134 8.81 8.63 -21.39
N CYS A 135 8.53 7.75 -20.43
CA CYS A 135 9.56 7.04 -19.68
C CYS A 135 10.19 5.95 -20.56
N LYS A 136 11.44 6.19 -20.98
CA LYS A 136 12.18 5.32 -21.90
C LYS A 136 13.36 4.60 -21.25
N GLN A 137 13.69 4.90 -19.99
CA GLN A 137 14.87 4.39 -19.29
C GLN A 137 14.51 4.13 -17.81
N GLY A 138 15.26 3.25 -17.15
CA GLY A 138 15.08 2.94 -15.73
C GLY A 138 13.98 1.91 -15.45
N GLY A 139 13.32 2.07 -14.30
CA GLY A 139 12.32 1.15 -13.73
C GLY A 139 11.10 0.87 -14.61
N CYS A 140 10.70 1.83 -15.44
CA CYS A 140 9.48 1.79 -16.24
C CYS A 140 9.57 0.97 -17.53
N VAL A 141 10.78 0.61 -17.97
CA VAL A 141 11.03 -0.04 -19.27
C VAL A 141 10.29 -1.39 -19.43
N PRO A 142 10.28 -2.30 -18.45
CA PRO A 142 9.56 -3.57 -18.56
C PRO A 142 8.04 -3.44 -18.44
N HIS A 143 7.52 -2.26 -18.09
CA HIS A 143 6.15 -2.08 -17.62
C HIS A 143 5.20 -1.48 -18.66
N THR A 144 3.92 -1.67 -18.41
CA THR A 144 2.84 -0.98 -19.12
C THR A 144 2.97 0.51 -18.89
N ARG A 145 2.85 1.29 -19.96
CA ARG A 145 3.01 2.74 -19.93
C ARG A 145 1.77 3.44 -20.48
N PHE A 146 1.37 4.49 -19.79
CA PHE A 146 0.22 5.30 -20.15
C PHE A 146 0.60 6.36 -21.19
N ASP A 147 -0.08 6.40 -22.34
CA ASP A 147 0.01 7.51 -23.30
C ASP A 147 -1.17 8.48 -23.08
N PRO A 148 -0.92 9.66 -22.51
CA PRO A 148 -1.97 10.67 -22.27
C PRO A 148 -2.75 11.07 -23.51
N LYS A 149 -2.14 11.00 -24.70
CA LYS A 149 -2.78 11.41 -25.96
C LYS A 149 -3.89 10.47 -26.39
N THR A 150 -3.90 9.25 -25.85
CA THR A 150 -4.89 8.23 -26.18
C THR A 150 -6.15 8.32 -25.32
N SER A 151 -6.11 9.06 -24.21
CA SER A 151 -7.23 9.20 -23.28
C SER A 151 -8.02 10.49 -23.52
N SER A 152 -9.30 10.33 -23.84
CA SER A 152 -10.26 11.44 -23.98
C SER A 152 -10.63 12.14 -22.67
N THR A 153 -10.30 11.53 -21.52
CA THR A 153 -10.58 12.08 -20.18
C THR A 153 -9.34 12.62 -19.47
N TYR A 154 -8.19 12.62 -20.16
CA TYR A 154 -6.93 13.15 -19.63
C TYR A 154 -6.97 14.67 -19.47
N LEU A 155 -6.53 15.16 -18.32
CA LEU A 155 -6.39 16.58 -18.01
C LEU A 155 -5.01 16.85 -17.39
N PRO A 156 -4.13 17.65 -18.02
CA PRO A 156 -2.85 18.01 -17.42
C PRO A 156 -3.04 18.89 -16.17
N ILE A 157 -2.20 18.70 -15.16
CA ILE A 157 -2.07 19.66 -14.05
C ILE A 157 -0.81 20.48 -14.29
N ASN A 158 -0.98 21.79 -14.33
CA ASN A 158 0.13 22.73 -14.52
C ASN A 158 0.47 23.42 -13.20
N ALA A 159 1.75 23.64 -12.96
CA ALA A 159 2.24 24.65 -12.05
C ALA A 159 1.85 26.06 -12.53
N GLY A 160 1.97 27.07 -11.66
CA GLY A 160 1.78 28.46 -12.04
C GLY A 160 2.64 28.84 -13.26
N ALA A 161 2.12 29.73 -14.12
CA ALA A 161 2.68 30.09 -15.44
C ALA A 161 2.55 29.05 -16.57
N GLY A 162 1.82 27.94 -16.36
CA GLY A 162 1.46 27.01 -17.43
C GLY A 162 2.46 25.87 -17.65
N GLU A 163 3.50 25.80 -16.83
CA GLU A 163 4.45 24.69 -16.79
C GLU A 163 3.83 23.43 -16.19
N PRO A 164 4.25 22.20 -16.55
CA PRO A 164 3.75 20.99 -15.93
C PRO A 164 4.03 20.95 -14.42
N ALA A 165 3.06 20.50 -13.61
CA ALA A 165 3.31 20.24 -12.20
C ALA A 165 4.15 18.95 -12.06
N ILE A 166 5.34 19.06 -11.46
CA ILE A 166 6.28 17.95 -11.25
C ILE A 166 6.39 17.67 -9.74
N ALA A 167 6.36 16.39 -9.37
CA ALA A 167 6.62 15.91 -8.02
C ALA A 167 7.79 14.92 -8.03
N PHE A 168 8.61 14.93 -6.98
CA PHE A 168 9.63 13.92 -6.74
C PHE A 168 9.20 13.09 -5.53
N ILE A 169 9.15 11.77 -5.69
CA ILE A 169 8.78 10.86 -4.61
C ILE A 169 9.91 9.88 -4.35
N GLN A 170 10.33 9.78 -3.09
CA GLN A 170 11.29 8.80 -2.62
C GLN A 170 10.57 7.77 -1.75
N TYR A 171 10.56 6.53 -2.22
CA TYR A 171 10.23 5.34 -1.44
C TYR A 171 11.52 4.78 -0.81
N GLY A 172 11.39 3.89 0.17
CA GLY A 172 12.53 3.39 0.96
C GLY A 172 13.77 3.00 0.12
N THR A 173 13.58 2.29 -1.00
CA THR A 173 14.67 1.85 -1.89
C THR A 173 14.57 2.34 -3.33
N GLY A 174 13.57 3.15 -3.68
CA GLY A 174 13.34 3.61 -5.05
C GLY A 174 12.80 5.02 -5.12
N ALA A 175 12.95 5.69 -6.26
CA ALA A 175 12.43 7.05 -6.44
C ALA A 175 11.81 7.24 -7.83
N CYS A 176 10.87 8.17 -7.90
CA CYS A 176 10.14 8.52 -9.12
C CYS A 176 10.11 10.04 -9.32
N VAL A 177 10.23 10.47 -10.58
CA VAL A 177 9.88 11.83 -10.99
C VAL A 177 8.53 11.78 -11.70
N LEU A 178 7.53 12.45 -11.15
CA LEU A 178 6.14 12.36 -11.59
C LEU A 178 5.69 13.67 -12.23
N ARG A 179 5.03 13.58 -13.38
CA ARG A 179 4.24 14.67 -13.95
C ARG A 179 2.79 14.52 -13.53
N MET A 180 2.26 15.48 -12.79
CA MET A 180 0.92 15.39 -12.23
C MET A 180 -0.15 15.64 -13.32
N ALA A 181 -1.22 14.87 -13.26
CA ALA A 181 -2.36 14.96 -14.16
C ALA A 181 -3.64 14.54 -13.43
N LYS A 182 -4.78 14.63 -14.12
CA LYS A 182 -6.03 13.96 -13.77
C LYS A 182 -6.49 13.08 -14.91
N ASP A 183 -7.10 11.96 -14.58
CA ASP A 183 -7.84 11.15 -15.54
C ASP A 183 -8.94 10.36 -14.81
N THR A 184 -9.73 9.59 -15.55
CA THR A 184 -10.62 8.58 -14.98
C THR A 184 -9.81 7.37 -14.54
N VAL A 185 -10.02 6.94 -13.30
CA VAL A 185 -9.50 5.67 -12.77
C VAL A 185 -10.67 4.75 -12.44
N SER A 186 -10.59 3.48 -12.84
CA SER A 186 -11.58 2.45 -12.51
C SER A 186 -10.94 1.30 -11.74
N ILE A 187 -11.64 0.81 -10.72
CA ILE A 187 -11.18 -0.28 -9.84
C ILE A 187 -12.38 -1.06 -9.31
N GLY A 188 -12.39 -2.37 -9.45
CA GLY A 188 -13.45 -3.23 -8.90
C GLY A 188 -14.88 -2.80 -9.30
N GLY A 189 -15.04 -2.23 -10.50
CA GLY A 189 -16.31 -1.68 -11.00
C GLY A 189 -16.68 -0.28 -10.51
N ILE A 190 -15.89 0.35 -9.64
CA ILE A 190 -16.00 1.77 -9.25
C ILE A 190 -15.26 2.61 -10.29
N ARG A 191 -15.91 3.64 -10.83
CA ARG A 191 -15.30 4.62 -11.75
C ARG A 191 -15.15 5.96 -11.05
N VAL A 192 -13.91 6.36 -10.78
CA VAL A 192 -13.54 7.63 -10.14
C VAL A 192 -13.14 8.62 -11.23
N GLN A 193 -13.91 9.70 -11.37
CA GLN A 193 -13.62 10.73 -12.38
C GLN A 193 -12.62 11.75 -11.85
N ASN A 194 -11.82 12.33 -12.74
CA ASN A 194 -10.86 13.41 -12.41
C ASN A 194 -9.94 13.06 -11.22
N GLN A 195 -9.52 11.80 -11.12
CA GLN A 195 -8.58 11.35 -10.09
C GLN A 195 -7.20 11.93 -10.39
N THR A 196 -6.58 12.58 -9.41
CA THR A 196 -5.19 13.04 -9.53
C THR A 196 -4.25 11.84 -9.55
N LEU A 197 -3.32 11.83 -10.51
CA LEU A 197 -2.30 10.81 -10.66
C LEU A 197 -0.97 11.42 -11.12
N GLY A 198 0.12 10.77 -10.74
CA GLY A 198 1.45 11.03 -11.28
C GLY A 198 1.74 10.14 -12.49
N LEU A 199 2.22 10.74 -13.57
CA LEU A 199 2.78 10.03 -14.70
C LEU A 199 4.29 9.99 -14.52
N ALA A 200 4.85 8.82 -14.23
CA ALA A 200 6.27 8.68 -13.97
C ALA A 200 7.09 8.91 -15.25
N LEU A 201 7.90 9.96 -15.26
CA LEU A 201 8.83 10.30 -16.33
C LEU A 201 10.17 9.58 -16.16
N GLN A 202 10.53 9.28 -14.91
CA GLN A 202 11.72 8.55 -14.52
C GLN A 202 11.41 7.70 -13.28
N GLU A 203 11.99 6.51 -13.26
CA GLU A 203 11.92 5.57 -12.15
C GLU A 203 13.32 4.98 -11.93
N SER A 204 13.76 4.88 -10.68
CA SER A 204 14.98 4.14 -10.36
C SER A 204 14.88 2.69 -10.83
N VAL A 205 15.98 2.11 -11.32
CA VAL A 205 15.98 0.71 -11.80
C VAL A 205 15.54 -0.24 -10.68
N HIS A 206 16.19 -0.15 -9.52
CA HIS A 206 15.73 -0.86 -8.32
C HIS A 206 14.78 0.04 -7.51
N PRO A 207 13.68 -0.47 -6.97
CA PRO A 207 13.16 -1.84 -7.12
C PRO A 207 12.24 -2.01 -8.34
N PHE A 208 11.91 -0.94 -9.06
CA PHE A 208 10.79 -0.92 -9.99
C PHE A 208 10.95 -1.87 -11.19
N ALA A 209 12.14 -2.01 -11.77
CA ALA A 209 12.39 -2.98 -12.83
C ALA A 209 12.42 -4.44 -12.35
N ASP A 210 12.61 -4.67 -11.04
CA ASP A 210 12.73 -6.00 -10.45
C ASP A 210 11.36 -6.59 -10.05
N LEU A 211 10.31 -5.78 -10.00
CA LEU A 211 9.00 -6.15 -9.49
C LEU A 211 7.94 -6.16 -10.60
N PRO A 212 6.94 -7.06 -10.56
CA PRO A 212 5.98 -7.23 -11.66
C PRO A 212 4.79 -6.26 -11.61
N PHE A 213 4.87 -5.17 -10.84
CA PHE A 213 3.85 -4.14 -10.83
C PHE A 213 4.28 -2.97 -11.70
N ASP A 214 3.33 -2.37 -12.41
CA ASP A 214 3.57 -1.18 -13.23
C ASP A 214 3.64 0.07 -12.36
N GLY A 215 2.79 0.20 -11.35
CA GLY A 215 2.71 1.40 -10.52
C GLY A 215 2.16 1.14 -9.12
N LEU A 216 1.69 2.21 -8.48
CA LEU A 216 1.27 2.18 -7.08
C LEU A 216 0.04 3.06 -6.87
N VAL A 217 -0.84 2.61 -5.97
CA VAL A 217 -2.02 3.33 -5.50
C VAL A 217 -1.88 3.55 -4.00
N GLY A 218 -1.54 4.79 -3.63
CA GLY A 218 -1.53 5.22 -2.24
C GLY A 218 -2.95 5.26 -1.66
N LEU A 219 -3.09 4.66 -0.48
CA LEU A 219 -4.32 4.55 0.32
C LEU A 219 -4.21 5.26 1.67
N GLY A 220 -3.17 6.08 1.84
CA GLY A 220 -2.96 6.97 2.97
C GLY A 220 -3.90 8.18 2.98
N PHE A 221 -3.48 9.22 3.72
CA PHE A 221 -4.26 10.44 3.93
C PHE A 221 -3.82 11.57 2.98
N PRO A 222 -4.70 12.55 2.68
CA PRO A 222 -4.31 13.70 1.87
C PRO A 222 -3.13 14.47 2.47
N ASP A 223 -2.24 14.98 1.62
CA ASP A 223 -1.17 15.90 2.01
C ASP A 223 -1.73 17.31 2.28
N VAL A 224 -2.42 17.47 3.41
CA VAL A 224 -3.04 18.75 3.79
C VAL A 224 -1.99 19.82 4.14
N ALA A 225 -0.81 19.40 4.59
CA ALA A 225 0.27 20.28 4.99
C ALA A 225 1.14 20.74 3.80
N GLY A 226 0.99 20.11 2.63
CA GLY A 226 1.81 20.39 1.44
C GLY A 226 3.26 19.93 1.59
N GLU A 227 3.52 18.96 2.47
CA GLU A 227 4.87 18.45 2.73
C GLU A 227 5.46 17.70 1.52
N GLU A 228 4.61 17.09 0.70
CA GLU A 228 4.99 16.38 -0.52
C GLU A 228 5.06 17.30 -1.75
N GLY A 229 4.69 18.59 -1.59
CA GLY A 229 4.69 19.56 -2.69
C GLY A 229 3.65 19.27 -3.77
N LEU A 230 2.63 18.47 -3.45
CA LEU A 230 1.55 18.13 -4.39
C LEU A 230 0.62 19.33 -4.64
N PRO A 231 -0.12 19.31 -5.76
CA PRO A 231 -1.21 20.24 -5.97
C PRO A 231 -2.21 20.24 -4.79
N PRO A 232 -2.72 21.39 -4.32
CA PRO A 232 -3.62 21.45 -3.15
C PRO A 232 -4.92 20.64 -3.26
N ASP A 233 -5.33 20.27 -4.47
CA ASP A 233 -6.51 19.45 -4.76
C ASP A 233 -6.16 18.02 -5.19
N ALA A 234 -4.90 17.61 -5.02
CA ALA A 234 -4.45 16.24 -5.22
C ALA A 234 -4.96 15.34 -4.09
N LEU A 235 -6.12 14.72 -4.33
CA LEU A 235 -6.72 13.78 -3.39
C LEU A 235 -6.24 12.35 -3.67
N PRO A 236 -5.91 11.56 -2.63
CA PRO A 236 -5.76 10.11 -2.74
C PRO A 236 -7.03 9.46 -3.32
N LEU A 237 -6.89 8.24 -3.86
CA LEU A 237 -7.97 7.57 -4.57
C LEU A 237 -9.23 7.40 -3.70
N VAL A 238 -9.05 6.99 -2.44
CA VAL A 238 -10.15 6.78 -1.48
C VAL A 238 -10.86 8.10 -1.19
N ASP A 239 -10.13 9.20 -1.01
CA ASP A 239 -10.71 10.54 -0.80
C ASP A 239 -11.55 10.99 -1.98
N SER A 240 -11.09 10.74 -3.20
CA SER A 240 -11.88 11.02 -4.41
C SER A 240 -13.16 10.17 -4.46
N MET A 241 -13.10 8.89 -4.08
CA MET A 241 -14.29 8.04 -3.98
C MET A 241 -15.29 8.57 -2.94
N MET A 242 -14.80 9.00 -1.78
CA MET A 242 -15.61 9.61 -0.71
C MET A 242 -16.26 10.91 -1.19
N LYS A 243 -15.48 11.81 -1.81
CA LYS A 243 -15.95 13.09 -2.35
C LYS A 243 -17.02 12.91 -3.42
N GLN A 244 -16.90 11.86 -4.24
CA GLN A 244 -17.86 11.50 -5.27
C GLN A 244 -19.01 10.61 -4.77
N LYS A 245 -19.04 10.27 -3.47
CA LYS A 245 -20.05 9.43 -2.82
C LYS A 245 -20.22 8.06 -3.51
N LEU A 246 -19.10 7.46 -3.91
CA LEU A 246 -19.08 6.18 -4.62
C LEU A 246 -19.12 4.96 -3.69
N LEU A 247 -18.95 5.18 -2.38
CA LEU A 247 -18.85 4.11 -1.38
C LEU A 247 -20.09 4.06 -0.50
N LYS A 248 -20.53 2.84 -0.14
CA LYS A 248 -21.61 2.65 0.87
C LYS A 248 -21.17 3.06 2.28
N ARG A 249 -19.88 2.93 2.57
CA ARG A 249 -19.19 3.33 3.81
C ARG A 249 -17.84 3.89 3.43
N ASN A 250 -17.31 4.88 4.12
CA ASN A 250 -15.97 5.37 3.79
C ASN A 250 -14.93 4.49 4.49
N ALA A 251 -14.76 3.29 3.96
CA ALA A 251 -13.80 2.32 4.48
C ALA A 251 -13.31 1.42 3.34
N PHE A 252 -12.16 0.80 3.54
CA PHE A 252 -11.71 -0.31 2.70
C PHE A 252 -11.15 -1.41 3.59
N ALA A 253 -11.13 -2.64 3.10
CA ALA A 253 -10.61 -3.78 3.85
C ALA A 253 -9.74 -4.67 2.98
N VAL A 254 -8.65 -5.17 3.56
CA VAL A 254 -7.59 -5.90 2.86
C VAL A 254 -7.39 -7.27 3.49
N TYR A 255 -7.68 -8.31 2.72
CA TYR A 255 -7.37 -9.69 3.00
C TYR A 255 -6.15 -10.10 2.16
N MET A 256 -5.16 -10.72 2.80
CA MET A 256 -3.98 -11.26 2.13
C MET A 256 -3.96 -12.77 2.32
N SER A 257 -4.04 -13.53 1.23
CA SER A 257 -3.97 -14.99 1.28
C SER A 257 -2.60 -15.47 1.76
N GLU A 258 -2.57 -16.56 2.53
CA GLU A 258 -1.33 -17.29 2.86
C GLU A 258 -1.00 -18.40 1.86
N ASP A 259 -1.99 -18.82 1.06
CA ASP A 259 -1.80 -19.77 -0.04
C ASP A 259 -1.32 -19.00 -1.27
N LEU A 260 -0.17 -19.41 -1.81
CA LEU A 260 0.46 -18.83 -2.99
C LEU A 260 -0.38 -18.99 -4.27
N ASN A 261 -1.32 -19.94 -4.27
CA ASN A 261 -2.20 -20.21 -5.41
C ASN A 261 -3.57 -19.52 -5.28
N GLN A 262 -3.82 -18.80 -4.19
CA GLN A 262 -5.08 -18.10 -3.97
C GLN A 262 -4.83 -16.58 -3.88
N PRO A 263 -5.69 -15.76 -4.51
CA PRO A 263 -5.57 -14.31 -4.40
C PRO A 263 -5.95 -13.83 -2.99
N GLY A 264 -5.38 -12.70 -2.59
CA GLY A 264 -5.97 -11.81 -1.60
C GLY A 264 -7.13 -11.01 -2.19
N GLU A 265 -7.67 -10.08 -1.41
CA GLU A 265 -8.79 -9.24 -1.81
C GLU A 265 -8.67 -7.87 -1.14
N ILE A 266 -8.91 -6.80 -1.91
CA ILE A 266 -9.24 -5.48 -1.37
C ILE A 266 -10.68 -5.13 -1.72
N THR A 267 -11.42 -4.62 -0.74
CA THR A 267 -12.80 -4.17 -0.88
C THR A 267 -12.92 -2.70 -0.54
N PHE A 268 -13.72 -1.95 -1.29
CA PHE A 268 -14.03 -0.55 -1.02
C PHE A 268 -15.50 -0.40 -0.62
N GLY A 269 -15.76 0.34 0.45
CA GLY A 269 -17.09 0.58 1.00
C GLY A 269 -17.83 -0.62 1.57
N SER A 270 -17.16 -1.76 1.71
CA SER A 270 -17.69 -2.98 2.31
C SER A 270 -16.59 -3.80 2.99
N VAL A 271 -16.99 -4.87 3.68
CA VAL A 271 -16.10 -5.84 4.30
C VAL A 271 -16.63 -7.21 3.88
N ASN A 272 -15.76 -8.12 3.45
CA ASN A 272 -16.15 -9.45 3.01
C ASN A 272 -16.09 -10.44 4.20
N PRO A 273 -17.24 -10.91 4.73
CA PRO A 273 -17.28 -11.79 5.89
C PRO A 273 -16.66 -13.17 5.64
N ARG A 274 -16.47 -13.56 4.37
CA ARG A 274 -15.84 -14.84 4.02
C ARG A 274 -14.41 -14.97 4.56
N HIS A 275 -13.72 -13.84 4.71
CA HIS A 275 -12.34 -13.76 5.20
C HIS A 275 -12.22 -13.71 6.73
N THR A 276 -13.32 -13.92 7.46
CA THR A 276 -13.29 -14.06 8.92
C THR A 276 -14.06 -15.30 9.40
N PHE A 277 -13.94 -15.60 10.69
CA PHE A 277 -14.66 -16.69 11.34
C PHE A 277 -16.04 -16.20 11.80
N GLU A 278 -17.03 -17.09 11.76
CA GLU A 278 -18.38 -16.76 12.23
C GLU A 278 -18.36 -16.20 13.67
N GLY A 279 -19.18 -15.17 13.90
CA GLY A 279 -19.29 -14.49 15.20
C GLY A 279 -18.12 -13.58 15.59
N HIS A 280 -17.01 -13.57 14.83
CA HIS A 280 -15.90 -12.65 15.09
C HIS A 280 -16.27 -11.23 14.69
N LYS A 281 -15.77 -10.27 15.47
CA LYS A 281 -15.96 -8.83 15.25
C LYS A 281 -14.60 -8.14 15.18
N PRO A 282 -14.48 -7.03 14.42
CA PRO A 282 -13.27 -6.25 14.41
C PRO A 282 -12.94 -5.70 15.79
N GLN A 283 -11.66 -5.78 16.15
CA GLN A 283 -11.09 -5.00 17.25
C GLN A 283 -10.57 -3.70 16.67
N TRP A 284 -11.05 -2.58 17.21
CA TRP A 284 -10.80 -1.25 16.64
C TRP A 284 -9.71 -0.49 17.41
N PHE A 285 -8.82 0.13 16.66
CA PHE A 285 -7.68 0.88 17.16
C PHE A 285 -7.73 2.29 16.58
N PRO A 286 -7.61 3.35 17.39
CA PRO A 286 -7.67 4.72 16.87
C PRO A 286 -6.46 5.00 15.99
N VAL A 287 -6.67 5.74 14.91
CA VAL A 287 -5.58 6.35 14.14
C VAL A 287 -5.05 7.54 14.95
N ILE A 288 -3.78 7.47 15.36
CA ILE A 288 -3.17 8.45 16.29
C ILE A 288 -2.31 9.52 15.62
N SER A 289 -2.03 9.38 14.32
CA SER A 289 -1.44 10.40 13.44
C SER A 289 -2.02 10.25 12.04
N LEU A 290 -2.06 11.34 11.27
CA LEU A 290 -2.46 11.31 9.86
C LEU A 290 -1.26 11.21 8.91
N ASP A 291 -0.04 11.11 9.44
CA ASP A 291 1.15 10.84 8.61
C ASP A 291 1.03 9.49 7.90
N TYR A 292 0.50 8.49 8.60
CA TYR A 292 0.20 7.14 8.10
C TYR A 292 -1.01 6.57 8.84
N TRP A 293 -1.46 5.37 8.49
CA TRP A 293 -2.43 4.59 9.29
C TRP A 293 -1.79 4.10 10.60
N GLU A 294 -1.52 5.04 11.51
CA GLU A 294 -0.76 4.78 12.74
C GLU A 294 -1.65 4.35 13.90
N VAL A 295 -1.28 3.26 14.57
CA VAL A 295 -1.92 2.77 15.80
C VAL A 295 -0.94 2.74 16.97
N GLY A 296 -1.45 2.85 18.20
CA GLY A 296 -0.64 2.81 19.42
C GLY A 296 -0.09 1.41 19.73
N VAL A 297 1.23 1.31 19.95
CA VAL A 297 1.91 0.07 20.35
C VAL A 297 2.37 0.19 21.80
N HIS A 298 1.71 -0.57 22.68
CA HIS A 298 2.05 -0.60 24.09
C HIS A 298 3.31 -1.41 24.36
N GLY A 299 3.49 -2.55 23.68
CA GLY A 299 4.59 -3.47 24.01
C GLY A 299 4.80 -4.58 23.00
N LEU A 300 6.01 -5.15 23.01
CA LEU A 300 6.34 -6.36 22.30
C LEU A 300 6.78 -7.42 23.32
N ARG A 301 6.34 -8.67 23.11
CA ARG A 301 6.74 -9.82 23.92
C ARG A 301 7.35 -10.91 23.08
N LEU A 302 8.38 -11.56 23.62
CA LEU A 302 8.89 -12.83 23.13
C LEU A 302 8.43 -13.93 24.08
N ASN A 303 7.55 -14.81 23.60
CA ASN A 303 6.72 -15.68 24.43
C ASN A 303 5.98 -14.86 25.51
N ARG A 304 6.33 -15.07 26.79
CA ARG A 304 5.73 -14.37 27.94
C ARG A 304 6.56 -13.18 28.42
N LYS A 305 7.79 -13.00 27.91
CA LYS A 305 8.73 -11.97 28.38
C LYS A 305 8.55 -10.68 27.57
N SER A 306 8.34 -9.55 28.25
CA SER A 306 8.35 -8.23 27.62
C SER A 306 9.76 -7.82 27.19
N LEU A 307 9.84 -7.14 26.04
CA LEU A 307 11.07 -6.50 25.55
C LEU A 307 11.29 -5.11 26.17
N GLY A 308 10.30 -4.55 26.89
CA GLY A 308 10.43 -3.39 27.79
C GLY A 308 10.69 -2.03 27.15
N PHE A 309 10.75 -1.94 25.82
CA PHE A 309 11.05 -0.70 25.10
C PHE A 309 9.80 0.19 24.99
N CYS A 310 8.74 -0.32 24.35
CA CYS A 310 7.55 0.48 24.02
C CYS A 310 6.73 0.87 25.24
N GLU A 311 6.77 0.08 26.32
CA GLU A 311 6.10 0.39 27.57
C GLU A 311 6.63 1.69 28.20
N ARG A 312 7.86 2.09 27.86
CA ARG A 312 8.51 3.31 28.36
C ARG A 312 8.44 4.47 27.38
N THR A 313 8.53 4.18 26.09
CA THR A 313 8.65 5.20 25.03
C THR A 313 7.34 5.52 24.32
N ARG A 314 6.26 4.76 24.57
CA ARG A 314 4.98 4.85 23.85
C ARG A 314 5.19 4.78 22.34
N CYS A 315 5.47 3.57 21.86
CA CYS A 315 5.65 3.34 20.43
C CYS A 315 4.35 3.51 19.65
N LYS A 316 4.51 3.68 18.34
CA LYS A 316 3.44 3.69 17.36
C LYS A 316 3.82 2.80 16.18
N ALA A 317 2.82 2.34 15.44
CA ALA A 317 3.00 1.50 14.27
C ALA A 317 2.15 1.99 13.11
N ALA A 318 2.76 2.21 11.94
CA ALA A 318 2.04 2.35 10.68
C ALA A 318 1.58 0.96 10.21
N VAL A 319 0.32 0.83 9.83
CA VAL A 319 -0.25 -0.39 9.24
C VAL A 319 -0.15 -0.26 7.72
N ASP A 320 0.72 -1.06 7.11
CA ASP A 320 1.25 -0.77 5.78
C ASP A 320 1.16 -2.00 4.86
N THR A 321 0.28 -1.94 3.86
CA THR A 321 0.12 -2.99 2.85
C THR A 321 1.19 -2.96 1.75
N GLY A 322 1.94 -1.87 1.61
CA GLY A 322 3.06 -1.74 0.68
C GLY A 322 4.36 -2.33 1.23
N SER A 323 4.49 -2.48 2.55
CA SER A 323 5.64 -3.14 3.18
C SER A 323 5.46 -4.65 3.29
N SER A 324 6.42 -5.43 2.78
CA SER A 324 6.40 -6.89 2.92
C SER A 324 6.59 -7.36 4.36
N LEU A 325 7.51 -6.73 5.09
CA LEU A 325 8.00 -7.22 6.38
C LEU A 325 7.59 -6.29 7.53
N ILE A 326 7.72 -6.80 8.75
CA ILE A 326 7.56 -5.96 9.93
C ILE A 326 8.87 -5.20 10.15
N THR A 327 8.80 -3.90 10.37
CA THR A 327 9.98 -3.10 10.68
C THR A 327 9.83 -2.38 12.00
N GLY A 328 10.94 -1.93 12.57
CA GLY A 328 10.92 -1.10 13.75
C GLY A 328 12.30 -0.69 14.22
N PRO A 329 12.39 0.09 15.31
CA PRO A 329 13.64 0.65 15.79
C PRO A 329 14.72 -0.42 15.98
N SER A 330 15.93 -0.15 15.49
CA SER A 330 17.05 -1.10 15.52
C SER A 330 17.35 -1.57 16.95
N LYS A 331 17.14 -0.71 17.94
CA LYS A 331 17.30 -1.01 19.38
C LYS A 331 16.35 -2.11 19.89
N VAL A 332 15.24 -2.36 19.20
CA VAL A 332 14.28 -3.43 19.52
C VAL A 332 14.45 -4.61 18.59
N ILE A 333 14.56 -4.36 17.28
CA ILE A 333 14.58 -5.42 16.26
C ILE A 333 15.89 -6.21 16.29
N ASN A 334 17.06 -5.57 16.48
CA ASN A 334 18.33 -6.31 16.49
C ASN A 334 18.41 -7.33 17.65
N PRO A 335 18.06 -6.98 18.92
CA PRO A 335 17.99 -7.96 19.99
C PRO A 335 16.92 -9.03 19.77
N LEU A 336 15.78 -8.69 19.15
CA LEU A 336 14.74 -9.64 18.78
C LEU A 336 15.28 -10.68 17.80
N LEU A 337 15.87 -10.24 16.68
CA LEU A 337 16.46 -11.12 15.66
C LEU A 337 17.51 -12.06 16.27
N LYS A 338 18.40 -11.51 17.11
CA LYS A 338 19.41 -12.31 17.83
C LYS A 338 18.77 -13.35 18.77
N SER A 339 17.64 -13.02 19.39
CA SER A 339 16.92 -13.93 20.29
C SER A 339 16.12 -15.00 19.53
N LEU A 340 15.63 -14.68 18.33
CA LEU A 340 14.98 -15.64 17.45
C LEU A 340 15.97 -16.68 16.95
N ASN A 341 17.17 -16.25 16.54
CA ASN A 341 18.25 -17.14 16.06
C ASN A 341 17.73 -18.16 15.03
N VAL A 342 17.02 -17.67 14.01
CA VAL A 342 16.43 -18.50 12.95
C VAL A 342 17.57 -19.20 12.19
N ALA A 343 17.48 -20.53 12.07
CA ALA A 343 18.43 -21.29 11.28
C ALA A 343 18.18 -21.03 9.79
N GLU A 344 19.25 -20.93 8.99
CA GLU A 344 19.16 -20.65 7.53
C GLU A 344 18.33 -21.70 6.77
N ASP A 345 18.28 -22.93 7.29
CA ASP A 345 17.52 -24.06 6.75
C ASP A 345 16.12 -24.24 7.37
N CYS A 346 15.69 -23.30 8.23
CA CYS A 346 14.44 -23.38 8.97
C CYS A 346 14.30 -24.62 9.90
N SER A 347 15.37 -25.38 10.14
CA SER A 347 15.34 -26.63 10.93
C SER A 347 14.82 -26.42 12.35
N ASN A 348 15.04 -25.22 12.92
CA ASN A 348 14.59 -24.87 14.26
C ASN A 348 13.20 -24.23 14.34
N LYS A 349 12.46 -24.12 13.22
CA LYS A 349 11.13 -23.46 13.14
C LYS A 349 10.17 -23.89 14.24
N GLY A 350 10.12 -25.19 14.57
CA GLY A 350 9.24 -25.73 15.62
C GLY A 350 9.57 -25.26 17.05
N ASN A 351 10.79 -24.78 17.28
CA ASN A 351 11.28 -24.34 18.59
C ASN A 351 11.29 -22.80 18.73
N LEU A 352 11.05 -22.08 17.64
CA LEU A 352 11.09 -20.62 17.65
C LEU A 352 9.94 -20.05 18.50
N PRO A 353 10.19 -18.93 19.22
CA PRO A 353 9.21 -18.35 20.14
C PRO A 353 8.08 -17.62 19.42
N THR A 354 6.93 -17.46 20.08
CA THR A 354 5.87 -16.56 19.59
C THR A 354 6.26 -15.11 19.85
N VAL A 355 6.20 -14.25 18.83
CA VAL A 355 6.34 -12.79 18.98
C VAL A 355 4.95 -12.19 19.13
N THR A 356 4.69 -11.40 20.17
CA THR A 356 3.36 -10.82 20.41
C THR A 356 3.43 -9.31 20.45
N PHE A 357 2.70 -8.65 19.54
CA PHE A 357 2.42 -7.22 19.63
C PHE A 357 1.28 -6.98 20.61
N ILE A 358 1.39 -5.90 21.39
CA ILE A 358 0.34 -5.43 22.29
C ILE A 358 -0.05 -4.03 21.84
N LEU A 359 -1.29 -3.92 21.36
CA LEU A 359 -1.85 -2.67 20.86
C LEU A 359 -2.91 -2.16 21.83
N GLU A 360 -3.12 -0.84 21.86
CA GLU A 360 -4.14 -0.19 22.69
C GLU A 360 -5.37 0.13 21.85
N ASP A 361 -6.51 -0.48 22.17
CA ASP A 361 -7.76 -0.31 21.42
C ASP A 361 -8.47 1.02 21.74
N THR A 362 -9.58 1.31 21.05
CA THR A 362 -10.36 2.55 21.25
C THR A 362 -10.93 2.72 22.66
N ALA A 363 -10.98 1.66 23.47
CA ALA A 363 -11.41 1.69 24.87
C ALA A 363 -10.23 1.70 25.86
N GLY A 364 -8.99 1.87 25.39
CA GLY A 364 -7.77 1.85 26.21
C GLY A 364 -7.38 0.44 26.68
N ARG A 365 -7.95 -0.62 26.10
CA ARG A 365 -7.64 -2.00 26.48
C ARG A 365 -6.42 -2.48 25.71
N LEU A 366 -5.56 -3.21 26.42
CA LEU A 366 -4.37 -3.83 25.84
C LEU A 366 -4.73 -5.16 25.17
N VAL A 367 -4.66 -5.19 23.86
CA VAL A 367 -5.03 -6.36 23.05
C VAL A 367 -3.78 -7.01 22.44
N LYS A 368 -3.74 -8.34 22.48
CA LYS A 368 -2.57 -9.13 22.09
C LYS A 368 -2.73 -9.70 20.68
N PHE A 369 -1.73 -9.49 19.84
CA PHE A 369 -1.61 -10.03 18.49
C PHE A 369 -0.40 -10.97 18.42
N PRO A 370 -0.58 -12.26 18.76
CA PRO A 370 0.51 -13.23 18.72
C PRO A 370 0.81 -13.65 17.28
N LEU A 371 2.09 -13.68 16.92
CA LEU A 371 2.66 -14.20 15.68
C LEU A 371 3.50 -15.44 16.03
N LYS A 372 3.03 -16.60 15.57
CA LYS A 372 3.75 -17.87 15.63
C LYS A 372 4.87 -17.88 14.59
N PRO A 373 5.84 -18.81 14.68
CA PRO A 373 6.90 -18.95 13.69
C PRO A 373 6.41 -19.00 12.24
N SER A 374 5.31 -19.71 11.97
CA SER A 374 4.67 -19.74 10.63
C SER A 374 4.23 -18.40 10.09
N ASP A 375 3.96 -17.43 10.96
CA ASP A 375 3.35 -16.16 10.58
C ASP A 375 4.42 -15.11 10.26
N TYR A 376 5.55 -15.14 10.98
CA TYR A 376 6.62 -14.16 10.83
C TYR A 376 7.84 -14.69 10.08
N LEU A 377 7.97 -15.99 9.80
CA LEU A 377 9.04 -16.50 8.94
C LEU A 377 8.72 -16.24 7.47
N VAL A 378 9.76 -15.93 6.71
CA VAL A 378 9.72 -15.82 5.26
C VAL A 378 10.55 -16.96 4.71
N GLU A 379 9.87 -17.88 4.03
CA GLU A 379 10.43 -19.06 3.39
C GLU A 379 10.34 -18.87 1.88
N GLU A 380 11.48 -18.75 1.22
CA GLU A 380 11.56 -18.72 -0.25
C GLU A 380 11.96 -20.10 -0.75
N VAL A 381 11.21 -20.61 -1.72
CA VAL A 381 11.49 -21.89 -2.39
C VAL A 381 11.81 -21.65 -3.86
N ASP A 382 12.75 -22.39 -4.42
CA ASP A 382 13.05 -22.35 -5.84
C ASP A 382 11.96 -23.04 -6.67
N SER A 383 12.09 -22.95 -8.00
CA SER A 383 11.19 -23.62 -8.96
C SER A 383 11.11 -25.15 -8.81
N GLN A 384 12.08 -25.77 -8.13
CA GLN A 384 12.11 -27.20 -7.83
C GLN A 384 11.56 -27.52 -6.43
N GLY A 385 11.05 -26.51 -5.70
CA GLY A 385 10.47 -26.66 -4.37
C GLY A 385 11.51 -26.79 -3.24
N ARG A 386 12.78 -26.50 -3.49
CA ARG A 386 13.83 -26.51 -2.46
C ARG A 386 13.85 -25.17 -1.75
N LEU A 387 14.00 -25.18 -0.43
CA LEU A 387 14.17 -23.97 0.36
C LEU A 387 15.47 -23.24 -0.02
N VAL A 388 15.33 -21.99 -0.44
CA VAL A 388 16.43 -21.08 -0.82
C VAL A 388 16.78 -20.16 0.33
N THR A 389 15.76 -19.60 0.99
CA THR A 389 15.93 -18.63 2.07
C THR A 389 14.95 -18.94 3.19
N CYS A 390 15.41 -18.96 4.44
CA CYS A 390 14.56 -18.90 5.62
C CYS A 390 15.05 -17.81 6.55
N VAL A 391 14.25 -16.74 6.67
CA VAL A 391 14.60 -15.59 7.51
C VAL A 391 13.41 -15.14 8.34
N ALA A 392 13.70 -14.45 9.44
CA ALA A 392 12.67 -13.74 10.18
C ALA A 392 12.20 -12.53 9.37
N GLY A 393 10.89 -12.36 9.23
CA GLY A 393 10.24 -11.23 8.57
C GLY A 393 10.24 -9.96 9.40
N PHE A 394 11.36 -9.67 10.06
CA PHE A 394 11.61 -8.45 10.82
C PHE A 394 12.87 -7.75 10.28
N ILE A 395 12.80 -6.45 10.01
CA ILE A 395 13.96 -5.65 9.58
C ILE A 395 14.12 -4.42 10.48
N PRO A 396 15.34 -4.13 10.96
CA PRO A 396 15.61 -2.89 11.69
C PRO A 396 15.49 -1.68 10.76
N MET A 397 14.72 -0.67 11.16
CA MET A 397 14.61 0.61 10.48
C MET A 397 14.39 1.72 11.50
N ASP A 398 15.30 2.69 11.54
CA ASP A 398 15.21 3.84 12.44
C ASP A 398 14.63 5.05 11.70
N VAL A 399 13.34 5.30 11.91
CA VAL A 399 12.69 6.53 11.43
C VAL A 399 13.10 7.69 12.35
N PRO A 400 13.65 8.80 11.82
CA PRO A 400 14.06 9.93 12.64
C PRO A 400 12.85 10.72 13.20
N ALA A 401 13.10 11.51 14.24
CA ALA A 401 12.12 12.47 14.73
C ALA A 401 11.80 13.53 13.64
N PRO A 402 10.56 14.08 13.60
CA PRO A 402 9.47 13.89 14.56
C PRO A 402 8.61 12.63 14.31
N ARG A 403 8.77 11.96 13.16
CA ARG A 403 7.89 10.85 12.76
C ARG A 403 8.18 9.55 13.51
N GLY A 404 9.43 9.29 13.91
CA GLY A 404 9.80 8.10 14.67
C GLY A 404 9.93 8.31 16.19
N PRO A 405 10.13 7.23 16.98
CA PRO A 405 10.29 5.85 16.54
C PRO A 405 8.98 5.24 16.02
N LEU A 406 9.04 4.56 14.89
CA LEU A 406 7.88 4.00 14.19
C LEU A 406 8.14 2.53 13.88
N PHE A 407 7.17 1.67 14.19
CA PHE A 407 7.10 0.33 13.62
C PHE A 407 6.31 0.38 12.32
N VAL A 408 6.59 -0.53 11.39
CA VAL A 408 5.73 -0.79 10.25
C VAL A 408 5.19 -2.21 10.38
N LEU A 409 3.88 -2.35 10.51
CA LEU A 409 3.19 -3.63 10.51
C LEU A 409 2.83 -3.97 9.05
N GLY A 410 3.79 -4.60 8.36
CA GLY A 410 3.68 -5.01 6.97
C GLY A 410 2.83 -6.26 6.73
N ASN A 411 2.96 -6.82 5.54
CA ASN A 411 2.21 -8.00 5.06
C ASN A 411 2.36 -9.22 5.98
N SER A 412 3.52 -9.43 6.61
CA SER A 412 3.69 -10.50 7.63
C SER A 412 2.71 -10.38 8.82
N PHE A 413 2.25 -9.18 9.15
CA PHE A 413 1.20 -8.97 10.16
C PHE A 413 -0.20 -9.03 9.52
N ILE A 414 -0.40 -8.29 8.43
CA ILE A 414 -1.72 -8.12 7.78
C ILE A 414 -2.25 -9.43 7.17
N ARG A 415 -1.38 -10.32 6.69
CA ARG A 415 -1.77 -11.67 6.25
C ARG A 415 -2.49 -12.45 7.32
N LYS A 416 -2.03 -12.39 8.57
CA LYS A 416 -2.68 -13.08 9.69
C LYS A 416 -3.98 -12.41 10.12
N PHE A 417 -4.07 -11.08 9.95
CA PHE A 417 -5.16 -10.28 10.47
C PHE A 417 -5.87 -9.52 9.35
N TYR A 418 -7.07 -9.98 8.96
CA TYR A 418 -7.93 -9.25 8.05
C TYR A 418 -8.15 -7.83 8.58
N THR A 419 -7.74 -6.84 7.79
CA THR A 419 -7.58 -5.46 8.25
C THR A 419 -8.59 -4.55 7.56
N ILE A 420 -9.27 -3.71 8.34
CA ILE A 420 -10.24 -2.72 7.88
C ILE A 420 -9.69 -1.33 8.19
N PHE A 421 -9.73 -0.44 7.23
CA PHE A 421 -9.31 0.94 7.33
C PHE A 421 -10.55 1.82 7.23
N ASP A 422 -10.98 2.40 8.36
CA ASP A 422 -12.21 3.18 8.47
C ASP A 422 -11.90 4.68 8.46
N ARG A 423 -12.30 5.35 7.37
CA ARG A 423 -12.14 6.80 7.17
C ARG A 423 -13.24 7.62 7.82
N ASP A 424 -14.40 7.04 8.12
CA ASP A 424 -15.49 7.74 8.79
C ASP A 424 -15.15 7.98 10.28
N HIS A 425 -14.49 7.01 10.91
CA HIS A 425 -14.19 7.03 12.35
C HIS A 425 -12.70 7.16 12.67
N MET A 426 -11.84 7.22 11.65
CA MET A 426 -10.38 7.32 11.81
C MET A 426 -9.81 6.20 12.69
N MET A 427 -10.09 4.96 12.28
CA MET A 427 -9.66 3.77 13.03
C MET A 427 -9.26 2.63 12.12
N VAL A 428 -8.40 1.74 12.64
CA VAL A 428 -8.02 0.50 11.99
C VAL A 428 -8.63 -0.67 12.76
N GLY A 429 -9.29 -1.58 12.05
CA GLY A 429 -9.93 -2.76 12.60
C GLY A 429 -9.16 -4.02 12.25
N PHE A 430 -8.88 -4.87 13.23
CA PHE A 430 -8.26 -6.17 13.01
C PHE A 430 -9.19 -7.32 13.38
N MET A 431 -9.21 -8.35 12.54
CA MET A 431 -9.83 -9.66 12.82
C MET A 431 -8.87 -10.76 12.42
N ARG A 432 -8.97 -11.94 13.05
CA ARG A 432 -8.23 -13.10 12.54
C ARG A 432 -8.72 -13.43 11.13
N ALA A 433 -7.79 -13.52 10.18
CA ALA A 433 -8.09 -13.92 8.82
C ALA A 433 -8.50 -15.41 8.77
N ASN A 434 -9.49 -15.72 7.94
CA ASN A 434 -9.92 -17.08 7.64
C ASN A 434 -9.42 -17.48 6.24
N HIS A 435 -8.27 -18.14 6.19
CA HIS A 435 -7.65 -18.58 4.94
C HIS A 435 -8.34 -19.77 4.27
N ASN A 436 -9.19 -20.49 5.00
CA ASN A 436 -9.96 -21.60 4.44
C ASN A 436 -11.19 -21.14 3.65
N GLY A 437 -11.48 -19.83 3.65
CA GLY A 437 -12.63 -19.26 2.95
C GLY A 437 -13.99 -19.78 3.42
N SER A 438 -14.05 -20.37 4.62
CA SER A 438 -15.24 -20.95 5.25
C SER A 438 -16.07 -19.94 6.04
N GLY A 439 -15.75 -18.65 5.93
CA GLY A 439 -16.51 -17.60 6.58
C GLY A 439 -17.94 -17.51 6.02
N PRO A 440 -18.84 -16.81 6.71
CA PRO A 440 -20.23 -16.66 6.27
C PRO A 440 -20.31 -16.13 4.84
N SER A 441 -21.20 -16.68 4.01
CA SER A 441 -21.44 -16.08 2.69
C SER A 441 -22.11 -14.71 2.86
N MET A 442 -21.83 -13.82 1.92
CA MET A 442 -22.59 -12.58 1.79
C MET A 442 -24.05 -12.97 1.53
N LYS A 443 -24.96 -12.69 2.48
CA LYS A 443 -26.39 -12.80 2.20
C LYS A 443 -26.74 -11.75 1.17
N GLU A 444 -27.10 -12.18 -0.03
CA GLU A 444 -27.72 -11.30 -1.03
C GLU A 444 -28.97 -10.68 -0.39
N SER A 445 -29.00 -9.35 -0.33
CA SER A 445 -30.26 -8.66 -0.02
C SER A 445 -31.18 -8.85 -1.22
N SER A 446 -31.98 -9.90 -1.20
CA SER A 446 -33.12 -10.04 -2.10
C SER A 446 -34.01 -8.82 -1.88
N GLY A 447 -33.92 -7.85 -2.79
CA GLY A 447 -34.89 -6.77 -2.86
C GLY A 447 -36.28 -7.41 -2.96
N SER A 448 -37.11 -7.15 -1.96
CA SER A 448 -38.52 -7.52 -1.95
C SER A 448 -39.20 -6.87 -3.16
N SER A 449 -39.24 -7.59 -4.29
CA SER A 449 -40.24 -7.36 -5.32
C SER A 449 -41.56 -7.84 -4.74
N THR A 450 -42.33 -6.92 -4.18
CA THR A 450 -43.76 -7.14 -3.94
C THR A 450 -44.42 -7.35 -5.30
N SER A 451 -44.59 -8.62 -5.66
CA SER A 451 -45.41 -9.03 -6.80
C SER A 451 -46.86 -8.70 -6.47
N ILE A 452 -47.36 -7.61 -7.07
CA ILE A 452 -48.77 -7.30 -7.10
C ILE A 452 -49.43 -8.32 -8.03
N TYR A 453 -50.34 -9.10 -7.48
CA TYR A 453 -51.21 -10.04 -8.19
C TYR A 453 -51.90 -9.36 -9.37
N TRP A 454 -51.58 -9.77 -10.60
CA TRP A 454 -52.45 -9.62 -11.76
C TRP A 454 -53.06 -10.99 -12.08
N ALA A 455 -54.21 -11.26 -11.47
CA ALA A 455 -55.06 -12.38 -11.86
C ALA A 455 -55.80 -12.02 -13.16
N ALA A 456 -55.47 -12.79 -14.20
CA ALA A 456 -56.27 -13.14 -15.37
C ALA A 456 -57.52 -12.31 -15.70
N LEU A 457 -57.44 -11.53 -16.78
CA LEU A 457 -58.58 -11.12 -17.57
C LEU A 457 -58.21 -11.22 -19.07
N LEU A 458 -59.09 -11.89 -19.81
CA LEU A 458 -59.25 -11.95 -21.28
C LEU A 458 -58.69 -13.18 -22.00
N GLY A 459 -59.61 -14.03 -22.45
CA GLY A 459 -59.37 -15.08 -23.44
C GLY A 459 -60.54 -16.04 -23.68
N VAL A 460 -61.78 -15.55 -23.81
CA VAL A 460 -62.92 -16.35 -24.29
C VAL A 460 -63.57 -15.63 -25.48
N MET A 461 -63.87 -16.42 -26.51
CA MET A 461 -64.32 -16.11 -27.89
C MET A 461 -63.16 -15.81 -28.85
N SER A 462 -62.96 -16.53 -29.95
CA SER A 462 -63.94 -17.17 -30.83
C SER A 462 -63.21 -18.16 -31.75
N LEU A 463 -63.73 -19.36 -31.96
CA LEU A 463 -63.63 -20.09 -33.23
C LEU A 463 -64.48 -21.37 -33.13
N CYS A 464 -65.68 -21.28 -33.70
CA CYS A 464 -66.56 -22.41 -33.97
C CYS A 464 -66.62 -22.54 -35.50
N VAL A 465 -66.33 -23.73 -36.03
CA VAL A 465 -66.68 -24.36 -37.34
C VAL A 465 -65.63 -25.47 -37.53
N ARG A 466 -65.90 -26.76 -37.79
CA ARG A 466 -67.07 -27.63 -37.97
C ARG A 466 -66.51 -29.08 -38.16
N ALA A 467 -67.38 -30.06 -37.93
CA ALA A 467 -67.49 -31.33 -38.69
C ALA A 467 -66.51 -32.49 -38.43
N THR A 468 -67.08 -33.58 -37.85
CA THR A 468 -67.11 -35.00 -38.32
C THR A 468 -65.91 -35.50 -39.13
N VAL A 469 -65.25 -36.60 -38.79
CA VAL A 469 -65.75 -37.98 -38.51
C VAL A 469 -64.93 -38.65 -37.43
#